data_AF-A0A819S4F3-F1
#
_entry.id   AF-A0A819S4F3-F1
#
_cell.length_a   1.000
_cell.length_b   1.000
_cell.length_c   1.000
_cell.angle_alpha   90.00
_cell.angle_beta   90.00
_cell.angle_gamma   90.00
#
_symmetry.space_group_name_H-M   'P 1'
#
loop_
_entity.id
_entity.type
_entity.pdbx_description
1 polymer ?
#
loop_
_entity_poly.entity_id
_entity_poly.type
_entity_poly.pdbx_seq_one_letter_code
_entity_poly.pdbx_strand_id
1 'polypeptide(L)'
;MVLISTFDSLVFPPVSITDLYSHIVLTLFTTGLWVFVYRHRSFTFLALAMFFPSIFAITIHIYHGSLIRFISFLILNPQWSTLHWSIIGSLISILSIIICCLMNYMIGWGQFCSKQLTLLSEHQHNRNLIYGWLRALGEEIGWRSYLLPGLLIHFYPIVALNISGFVWGLYHVPVMILLC
;
A
#
# COMPACT_ATOMS: atom_id res chain seq x y z
N MET A 1 -14.12 22.07 -7.90
CA MET A 1 -13.45 21.64 -9.15
C MET A 1 -12.33 22.59 -9.61
N VAL A 2 -12.23 23.82 -9.06
CA VAL A 2 -11.19 24.82 -9.46
C VAL A 2 -9.94 24.80 -8.55
N LEU A 3 -9.95 24.11 -7.41
CA LEU A 3 -8.83 24.08 -6.46
C LEU A 3 -7.74 23.03 -6.75
N ILE A 4 -7.92 22.17 -7.75
CA ILE A 4 -6.96 21.09 -8.06
C ILE A 4 -5.98 21.54 -9.17
N SER A 5 -6.45 22.29 -10.17
CA SER A 5 -5.66 22.56 -11.39
C SER A 5 -4.46 23.49 -11.24
N THR A 6 -4.32 24.23 -10.14
CA THR A 6 -3.16 25.10 -9.90
C THR A 6 -2.07 24.47 -9.04
N PHE A 7 -2.34 23.33 -8.38
CA PHE A 7 -1.35 22.59 -7.60
C PHE A 7 -0.59 21.53 -8.44
N ASP A 8 -1.15 21.17 -9.60
CA ASP A 8 -0.79 19.99 -10.39
C ASP A 8 0.51 20.13 -11.22
N SER A 9 0.95 21.33 -11.58
CA SER A 9 2.08 21.52 -12.53
C SER A 9 3.43 21.78 -11.88
N LEU A 10 3.47 22.11 -10.58
CA LEU A 10 4.71 22.48 -9.87
C LEU A 10 5.21 21.43 -8.88
N VAL A 11 4.36 20.46 -8.48
CA VAL A 11 4.67 19.55 -7.37
C VAL A 11 5.00 18.13 -7.85
N PHE A 12 4.37 17.65 -8.93
CA PHE A 12 4.60 16.29 -9.42
C PHE A 12 5.56 16.27 -10.60
N PRO A 13 6.63 15.45 -10.58
CA PRO A 13 7.41 15.19 -11.78
C PRO A 13 6.49 14.65 -12.88
N PRO A 14 6.68 15.04 -14.15
CA PRO A 14 5.83 14.56 -15.24
C PRO A 14 5.99 13.04 -15.37
N VAL A 15 4.95 12.30 -14.98
CA VAL A 15 4.89 10.84 -15.14
C VAL A 15 4.08 10.54 -16.40
N SER A 16 4.71 9.88 -17.36
CA SER A 16 4.03 9.49 -18.59
C SER A 16 3.10 8.31 -18.34
N ILE A 17 2.04 8.16 -19.16
CA ILE A 17 1.14 7.01 -19.05
C ILE A 17 1.87 5.68 -19.30
N THR A 18 2.93 5.71 -20.12
CA THR A 18 3.81 4.57 -20.37
C THR A 18 4.60 4.16 -19.13
N ASP A 19 5.00 5.11 -18.29
CA ASP A 19 5.70 4.82 -17.03
C ASP A 19 4.75 4.16 -16.02
N LEU A 20 3.51 4.64 -15.93
CA LEU A 20 2.48 4.04 -15.09
C LEU A 20 2.17 2.60 -15.51
N TYR A 21 2.00 2.37 -16.81
CA TYR A 21 1.80 1.04 -17.35
C TYR A 21 3.00 0.12 -17.06
N SER A 22 4.22 0.62 -17.29
CA SER A 22 5.45 -0.13 -17.01
C SER A 22 5.56 -0.48 -15.53
N HIS A 23 5.26 0.46 -14.63
CA HIS A 23 5.23 0.23 -13.19
C HIS A 23 4.21 -0.86 -12.81
N ILE A 24 2.98 -0.80 -13.34
CA ILE A 24 1.95 -1.81 -13.09
C ILE A 24 2.43 -3.19 -13.56
N VAL A 25 2.86 -3.30 -14.82
CA VAL A 25 3.25 -4.59 -15.41
C VAL A 25 4.45 -5.17 -14.70
N LEU A 26 5.50 -4.38 -14.45
CA LEU A 26 6.70 -4.83 -13.75
C LEU A 26 6.36 -5.30 -12.34
N THR A 27 5.55 -4.53 -11.60
CA THR A 27 5.16 -4.90 -10.24
C THR A 27 4.36 -6.20 -10.21
N LEU A 28 3.33 -6.33 -11.04
CA LEU A 28 2.50 -7.53 -11.08
C LEU A 28 3.30 -8.76 -11.53
N PHE A 29 4.09 -8.63 -12.60
CA PHE A 29 4.87 -9.73 -13.15
C PHE A 29 5.94 -10.20 -12.17
N THR A 30 6.73 -9.28 -11.61
CA THR A 30 7.82 -9.65 -10.69
C THR A 30 7.30 -10.18 -9.36
N THR A 31 6.18 -9.66 -8.85
CA THR A 31 5.53 -10.21 -7.65
C THR A 31 5.00 -11.61 -7.94
N GLY A 32 4.31 -11.81 -9.07
CA GLY A 32 3.83 -13.13 -9.46
C GLY A 32 4.96 -14.15 -9.62
N LEU A 33 6.03 -13.76 -10.29
CA LEU A 33 7.23 -14.59 -10.45
C LEU A 33 7.90 -14.90 -9.10
N TRP A 34 8.04 -13.90 -8.24
CA TRP A 34 8.61 -14.05 -6.90
C TRP A 34 7.83 -15.07 -6.07
N VAL A 35 6.51 -14.93 -6.02
CA VAL A 35 5.65 -15.86 -5.28
C VAL A 35 5.70 -17.25 -5.90
N PHE A 36 5.68 -17.37 -7.22
CA PHE A 36 5.73 -18.66 -7.90
C PHE A 36 7.05 -19.42 -7.62
N VAL A 37 8.20 -18.74 -7.78
CA VAL A 37 9.53 -19.33 -7.57
C VAL A 37 9.78 -19.67 -6.11
N TYR A 38 9.38 -18.79 -5.19
CA TYR A 38 9.67 -18.91 -3.77
C TYR A 38 8.49 -19.44 -2.93
N ARG A 39 7.48 -20.06 -3.54
CA ARG A 39 6.26 -20.54 -2.84
C ARG A 39 6.52 -21.47 -1.65
N HIS A 40 7.66 -22.17 -1.63
CA HIS A 40 8.04 -23.08 -0.55
C HIS A 40 8.85 -22.40 0.58
N ARG A 41 9.09 -21.09 0.49
CA ARG A 41 9.78 -20.30 1.52
C ARG A 41 8.78 -19.78 2.56
N SER A 42 9.30 -19.20 3.64
CA SER A 42 8.47 -18.62 4.70
C SER A 42 7.65 -17.43 4.19
N PHE A 43 6.48 -17.22 4.78
CA PHE A 43 5.62 -16.08 4.46
C PHE A 43 6.32 -14.73 4.66
N THR A 44 7.16 -14.60 5.69
CA THR A 44 7.94 -13.39 5.94
C THR A 44 8.90 -13.08 4.80
N PHE A 45 9.50 -14.11 4.18
CA PHE A 45 10.36 -13.95 3.02
C PHE A 45 9.55 -13.55 1.78
N LEU A 46 8.40 -14.19 1.56
CA LEU A 46 7.50 -13.85 0.46
C LEU A 46 6.99 -12.40 0.55
N ALA A 47 6.74 -11.92 1.77
CA ALA A 47 6.29 -10.56 2.02
C ALA A 47 7.34 -9.48 1.72
N LEU A 48 8.58 -9.83 1.37
CA LEU A 48 9.54 -8.87 0.81
C LEU A 48 9.08 -8.31 -0.55
N ALA A 49 8.19 -9.01 -1.26
CA ALA A 49 7.58 -8.49 -2.48
C ALA A 49 6.79 -7.19 -2.28
N MET A 50 6.36 -6.88 -1.04
CA MET A 50 5.69 -5.62 -0.68
C MET A 50 6.55 -4.38 -0.96
N PHE A 51 7.87 -4.53 -1.12
CA PHE A 51 8.75 -3.43 -1.49
C PHE A 51 8.85 -3.20 -3.01
N PHE A 52 8.39 -4.13 -3.84
CA PHE A 52 8.52 -4.02 -5.31
C PHE A 52 7.83 -2.78 -5.90
N PRO A 53 6.60 -2.40 -5.51
CA PRO A 53 5.99 -1.17 -6.00
C PRO A 53 6.89 0.05 -5.75
N SER A 54 7.40 0.21 -4.53
CA SER A 54 8.33 1.31 -4.21
C SER A 54 9.62 1.26 -4.99
N ILE A 55 10.24 0.09 -5.11
CA ILE A 55 11.51 -0.07 -5.83
C ILE A 55 11.33 0.39 -7.28
N PHE A 56 10.28 -0.06 -7.98
CA PHE A 56 10.06 0.36 -9.37
C PHE A 56 9.69 1.84 -9.51
N ALA A 57 8.88 2.39 -8.60
CA ALA A 57 8.60 3.83 -8.59
C ALA A 57 9.90 4.65 -8.45
N ILE A 58 10.78 4.26 -7.52
CA ILE A 58 12.07 4.91 -7.31
C ILE A 58 12.97 4.73 -8.55
N THR A 59 13.04 3.53 -9.15
CA THR A 59 13.83 3.28 -10.37
C THR A 59 13.39 4.17 -11.53
N ILE A 60 12.09 4.35 -11.73
CA ILE A 60 11.57 5.24 -12.78
C ILE A 60 11.97 6.68 -12.49
N HIS A 61 11.87 7.15 -11.24
CA HIS A 61 12.31 8.50 -10.88
C HIS A 61 13.83 8.72 -11.00
N ILE A 62 14.64 7.68 -10.76
CA ILE A 62 16.07 7.71 -11.04
C ILE A 62 16.32 7.86 -12.54
N TYR A 63 15.64 7.06 -13.36
CA TYR A 63 15.78 7.09 -14.82
C TYR A 63 15.44 8.46 -15.42
N HIS A 64 14.40 9.13 -14.90
CA HIS A 64 14.01 10.47 -15.33
C HIS A 64 14.77 11.61 -14.63
N GLY A 65 15.75 11.32 -13.76
CA GLY A 65 16.49 12.34 -13.02
C GLY A 65 15.63 13.18 -12.06
N SER A 66 14.49 12.66 -11.62
CA SER A 66 13.51 13.36 -10.77
C SER A 66 13.47 12.88 -9.32
N LEU A 67 14.39 11.98 -8.93
CA LEU A 67 14.44 11.38 -7.58
C LEU A 67 14.40 12.40 -6.44
N ILE A 68 15.19 13.48 -6.55
CA ILE A 68 15.26 14.50 -5.48
C ILE A 68 13.90 15.16 -5.27
N ARG A 69 13.18 15.46 -6.36
CA ARG A 69 11.82 16.04 -6.28
C ARG A 69 10.83 15.05 -5.68
N PHE A 70 10.93 13.77 -6.05
CA PHE A 70 10.08 12.73 -5.48
C PHE A 70 10.31 12.54 -3.98
N ILE A 71 11.56 12.48 -3.52
CA ILE A 71 11.89 12.40 -2.09
C ILE A 71 11.45 13.66 -1.35
N SER A 72 11.68 14.84 -1.94
CA SER A 72 11.20 16.11 -1.38
C SER A 72 9.68 16.12 -1.25
N PHE A 73 8.95 15.58 -2.23
CA PHE A 73 7.50 15.44 -2.16
C PHE A 73 7.08 14.52 -1.00
N LEU A 74 7.74 13.37 -0.83
CA LEU A 74 7.45 12.41 0.23
C LEU A 74 7.69 12.98 1.65
N ILE A 75 8.76 13.74 1.85
CA ILE A 75 9.23 14.12 3.18
C ILE A 75 8.88 15.57 3.53
N LEU A 76 9.05 16.51 2.60
CA LEU A 76 9.08 17.94 2.89
C LEU A 76 7.74 18.66 2.65
N ASN A 77 6.76 17.98 2.05
CA ASN A 77 5.42 18.55 1.81
C ASN A 77 4.33 17.80 2.59
N PRO A 78 4.36 17.79 3.94
CA PRO A 78 3.30 17.18 4.72
C PRO A 78 2.00 17.94 4.51
N GLN A 79 1.07 17.33 3.78
CA GLN A 79 -0.28 17.84 3.66
C GLN A 79 -1.04 17.51 4.95
N TRP A 80 -1.28 18.51 5.78
CA TRP A 80 -2.05 18.35 7.03
C TRP A 80 -3.43 17.75 6.79
N SER A 81 -4.05 18.05 5.65
CA SER A 81 -5.30 17.40 5.21
C SER A 81 -5.16 15.88 5.14
N THR A 82 -4.06 15.37 4.58
CA THR A 82 -3.78 13.93 4.50
C THR A 82 -3.71 13.31 5.88
N LEU A 83 -3.02 13.95 6.84
CA LEU A 83 -2.97 13.45 8.22
C LEU A 83 -4.37 13.32 8.84
N HIS A 84 -5.21 14.34 8.70
CA HIS A 84 -6.58 14.31 9.23
C HIS A 84 -7.40 13.17 8.60
N TRP A 85 -7.34 13.01 7.28
CA TRP A 85 -8.06 11.93 6.59
C TRP A 85 -7.51 10.55 6.93
N SER A 86 -6.20 10.40 7.14
CA SER A 86 -5.60 9.15 7.60
C SER A 86 -6.05 8.77 9.01
N ILE A 87 -6.19 9.74 9.92
CA ILE A 87 -6.74 9.50 11.27
C ILE A 87 -8.19 9.02 11.17
N ILE A 88 -9.03 9.71 10.39
CA ILE A 88 -10.43 9.33 10.19
C ILE A 88 -10.52 7.93 9.59
N GLY A 89 -9.74 7.61 8.55
CA GLY A 89 -9.72 6.30 7.93
C GLY A 89 -9.30 5.18 8.90
N SER A 90 -8.33 5.47 9.77
CA SER A 90 -7.88 4.54 10.81
C SER A 90 -8.99 4.28 11.85
N LEU A 91 -9.69 5.32 12.29
CA LEU A 91 -10.82 5.21 13.22
C LEU A 91 -11.97 4.40 12.62
N ILE A 92 -12.29 4.62 11.34
CA ILE A 92 -13.32 3.84 10.62
C ILE A 92 -12.93 2.35 10.58
N SER A 93 -11.66 2.04 10.35
CA SER A 93 -11.16 0.66 10.31
C SER A 93 -11.22 -0.02 11.69
N ILE A 94 -10.93 0.70 12.76
CA ILE A 94 -11.07 0.19 14.13
C ILE A 94 -12.55 -0.07 14.43
N LEU A 95 -13.42 0.90 14.08
CA LEU A 95 -14.86 0.77 14.31
C LEU A 95 -15.45 -0.40 13.55
N SER A 96 -15.05 -0.63 12.30
CA SER A 96 -15.54 -1.77 11.51
C SER A 96 -15.14 -3.10 12.13
N ILE A 97 -13.91 -3.23 12.63
CA ILE A 97 -13.46 -4.44 13.36
C ILE A 97 -14.30 -4.65 14.61
N ILE A 98 -14.57 -3.60 15.40
CA ILE A 98 -15.40 -3.69 16.61
C ILE A 98 -16.81 -4.18 16.26
N ILE A 99 -17.42 -3.61 15.21
CA ILE A 99 -18.75 -4.02 14.74
C ILE A 99 -18.75 -5.49 14.32
N CYS A 100 -17.75 -5.93 13.54
CA CYS A 100 -17.63 -7.34 13.13
C CYS A 100 -17.49 -8.28 14.34
N CYS A 101 -16.65 -7.93 15.31
CA CYS A 101 -16.49 -8.71 16.54
C CYS A 101 -17.79 -8.79 17.35
N LEU A 102 -18.51 -7.67 17.47
CA LEU A 102 -19.80 -7.61 18.16
C LEU A 102 -20.85 -8.48 17.46
N MET A 103 -20.95 -8.39 16.14
CA MET A 103 -21.85 -9.24 15.36
C MET A 103 -21.53 -10.73 15.54
N ASN A 104 -20.25 -11.10 15.46
CA ASN A 104 -19.80 -12.47 15.65
C ASN A 104 -20.17 -13.01 17.05
N TYR A 105 -20.05 -12.18 18.08
CA TYR A 105 -20.48 -12.51 19.44
C TYR A 105 -22.01 -12.66 19.55
N MET A 106 -22.78 -11.71 18.99
CA MET A 106 -24.25 -11.73 19.04
C MET A 106 -24.86 -12.94 18.33
N ILE A 107 -24.24 -13.40 17.24
CA ILE A 107 -24.66 -14.60 16.49
C ILE A 107 -24.29 -15.89 17.25
N GLY A 108 -23.44 -15.81 18.29
CA GLY A 108 -22.97 -16.96 19.06
C GLY A 108 -21.81 -17.71 18.40
N TRP A 109 -21.21 -17.15 17.35
CA TRP A 109 -20.05 -17.71 16.66
C TRP A 109 -18.72 -17.35 17.36
N GLY A 110 -18.68 -16.27 18.14
CA GLY A 110 -17.51 -15.80 18.86
C GLY A 110 -17.58 -16.03 20.38
N GLN A 111 -16.43 -16.35 21.00
CA GLN A 111 -16.26 -16.38 22.45
C GLN A 111 -15.12 -15.44 22.87
N PHE A 112 -15.31 -14.68 23.95
CA PHE A 112 -14.24 -13.86 24.51
C PHE A 112 -13.28 -14.74 25.32
N CYS A 113 -12.11 -15.02 24.75
CA CYS A 113 -11.00 -15.64 25.47
C CYS A 113 -10.00 -14.56 25.89
N SER A 114 -10.04 -14.17 27.16
CA SER A 114 -8.96 -13.37 27.76
C SER A 114 -7.79 -14.31 28.07
N LYS A 115 -6.80 -14.36 27.17
CA LYS A 115 -5.51 -15.01 27.47
C LYS A 115 -4.55 -13.96 28.00
N GLN A 116 -3.91 -14.26 29.13
CA GLN A 116 -2.85 -13.44 29.67
C GLN A 116 -1.63 -13.54 28.75
N LEU A 117 -1.16 -12.42 28.20
CA LEU A 117 0.05 -12.39 27.37
C LEU A 117 1.29 -12.67 28.24
N THR A 118 2.20 -13.47 27.69
CA THR A 118 3.51 -13.72 28.28
C THR A 118 4.53 -12.72 27.73
N LEU A 119 5.57 -12.39 28.49
CA LEU A 119 6.59 -11.41 28.09
C LEU A 119 7.31 -11.79 26.78
N LEU A 120 7.52 -13.10 26.53
CA LEU A 120 8.07 -13.59 25.27
C LEU A 120 7.12 -13.36 24.08
N SER A 121 5.81 -13.48 24.30
CA SER A 121 4.79 -13.20 23.29
C SER A 121 4.69 -11.70 22.95
N GLU A 122 4.96 -10.81 23.92
CA GLU A 122 5.02 -9.37 23.68
C GLU A 122 6.21 -8.98 22.78
N HIS A 123 7.40 -9.52 23.04
CA HIS A 123 8.58 -9.22 22.23
C HIS A 123 8.42 -9.67 20.76
N GLN A 124 7.83 -10.85 20.55
CA GLN A 124 7.53 -11.37 19.22
C GLN A 124 6.44 -10.54 18.53
N HIS A 125 5.42 -10.11 19.28
CA HIS A 125 4.37 -9.23 18.79
C HIS A 125 4.94 -7.89 18.31
N ASN A 126 5.77 -7.23 19.13
CA ASN A 126 6.38 -5.94 18.79
C ASN A 126 7.27 -6.03 17.54
N ARG A 127 8.04 -7.10 17.38
CA ARG A 127 8.83 -7.33 16.16
C ARG A 127 7.93 -7.47 14.93
N ASN A 128 6.84 -8.23 15.04
CA ASN A 128 5.91 -8.41 13.93
C ASN A 128 5.21 -7.10 13.54
N LEU A 129 4.89 -6.24 14.51
CA LEU A 129 4.34 -4.91 14.27
C LEU A 129 5.31 -4.04 13.45
N ILE A 130 6.58 -3.96 13.86
CA ILE A 130 7.58 -3.15 13.15
C ILE A 130 7.79 -3.65 11.71
N TYR A 131 7.95 -4.95 11.52
CA TYR A 131 8.10 -5.51 10.17
C TYR A 131 6.83 -5.38 9.34
N GLY A 132 5.65 -5.47 9.95
CA GLY A 132 4.37 -5.19 9.29
C GLY A 132 4.31 -3.75 8.79
N TRP A 133 4.64 -2.81 9.66
CA TRP A 133 4.65 -1.38 9.34
C TRP A 133 5.65 -1.04 8.21
N LEU A 134 6.87 -1.55 8.28
CA LEU A 134 7.88 -1.33 7.23
C LEU A 134 7.44 -1.88 5.87
N ARG A 135 6.82 -3.06 5.85
CA ARG A 135 6.30 -3.64 4.61
C ARG A 135 5.13 -2.84 4.06
N ALA A 136 4.20 -2.41 4.93
CA ALA A 136 3.09 -1.56 4.53
C ALA A 136 3.60 -0.24 3.94
N LEU A 137 4.62 0.39 4.54
CA LEU A 137 5.23 1.59 3.96
C LEU A 137 5.82 1.35 2.57
N GLY A 138 6.55 0.25 2.39
CA GLY A 138 7.11 -0.13 1.09
C GLY A 138 6.05 -0.36 0.02
N GLU A 139 4.86 -0.76 0.42
CA GLU A 139 3.74 -0.94 -0.48
C GLU A 139 3.06 0.41 -0.79
N GLU A 140 2.75 1.19 0.25
CA GLU A 140 2.05 2.48 0.16
C GLU A 140 2.82 3.54 -0.63
N ILE A 141 4.16 3.60 -0.53
CA ILE A 141 4.97 4.56 -1.30
C ILE A 141 4.82 4.31 -2.81
N GLY A 142 4.78 3.05 -3.26
CA GLY A 142 4.57 2.74 -4.68
C GLY A 142 3.13 3.04 -5.14
N TRP A 143 2.13 2.64 -4.36
CA TRP A 143 0.74 2.79 -4.79
C TRP A 143 0.18 4.20 -4.61
N ARG A 144 0.36 4.80 -3.43
CA ARG A 144 -0.25 6.10 -3.08
C ARG A 144 0.61 7.29 -3.41
N SER A 145 1.93 7.14 -3.41
CA SER A 145 2.83 8.27 -3.71
C SER A 145 3.27 8.32 -5.17
N TYR A 146 3.18 7.21 -5.91
CA TYR A 146 3.53 7.16 -7.33
C TYR A 146 2.34 6.84 -8.24
N LEU A 147 1.73 5.64 -8.12
CA LEU A 147 0.70 5.19 -9.06
C LEU A 147 -0.56 6.06 -9.03
N LEU A 148 -1.15 6.28 -7.85
CA LEU A 148 -2.42 7.02 -7.73
C LEU A 148 -2.31 8.49 -8.17
N PRO A 149 -1.32 9.29 -7.73
CA PRO A 149 -1.14 10.66 -8.22
C PRO A 149 -0.90 10.69 -9.73
N GLY A 150 -0.11 9.75 -10.26
CA GLY A 150 0.09 9.62 -11.70
C GLY A 150 -1.21 9.35 -12.46
N LEU A 151 -2.06 8.46 -11.96
CA LEU A 151 -3.38 8.19 -12.56
C LEU A 151 -4.30 9.41 -12.48
N LEU A 152 -4.25 10.20 -11.40
CA LEU A 152 -5.06 11.41 -11.23
C LEU A 152 -4.69 12.52 -12.21
N ILE A 153 -3.47 12.53 -12.75
CA ILE A 153 -3.06 13.45 -13.81
C ILE A 153 -3.76 13.12 -15.14
N HIS A 154 -3.99 11.83 -15.41
CA HIS A 154 -4.49 11.36 -16.72
C HIS A 154 -5.99 11.00 -16.72
N PHE A 155 -6.57 10.74 -15.54
CA PHE A 155 -7.93 10.21 -15.40
C PHE A 155 -8.72 10.93 -14.30
N TYR A 156 -10.05 10.89 -14.42
CA TYR A 156 -10.94 11.38 -13.36
C TYR A 156 -10.76 10.59 -12.06
N PRO A 157 -10.99 11.20 -10.88
CA PRO A 157 -10.73 10.56 -9.59
C PRO A 157 -11.37 9.18 -9.41
N ILE A 158 -12.63 9.01 -9.83
CA ILE A 158 -13.31 7.71 -9.70
C ILE A 158 -12.65 6.63 -10.56
N VAL A 159 -12.17 6.98 -11.76
CA VAL A 159 -11.50 6.04 -12.66
C VAL A 159 -10.11 5.70 -12.13
N ALA A 160 -9.35 6.70 -11.69
CA ALA A 160 -8.04 6.50 -11.09
C ALA A 160 -8.10 5.59 -9.85
N LEU A 161 -9.09 5.79 -8.97
CA LEU A 161 -9.31 4.96 -7.78
C LEU A 161 -9.67 3.52 -8.15
N ASN A 162 -10.53 3.31 -9.15
CA ASN A 162 -10.90 1.96 -9.60
C ASN A 162 -9.72 1.23 -10.24
N ILE A 163 -8.93 1.90 -11.09
CA ILE A 163 -7.72 1.31 -11.69
C ILE A 163 -6.72 0.93 -10.60
N SER A 164 -6.44 1.86 -9.67
CA SER A 164 -5.52 1.60 -8.56
C SER A 164 -5.98 0.44 -7.69
N GLY A 165 -7.28 0.39 -7.33
CA GLY A 165 -7.85 -0.70 -6.55
C GLY A 165 -7.81 -2.05 -7.26
N PHE A 166 -8.10 -2.07 -8.57
CA PHE A 166 -8.05 -3.30 -9.36
C PHE A 166 -6.62 -3.84 -9.49
N VAL A 167 -5.65 -2.98 -9.80
CA VAL A 167 -4.23 -3.36 -9.86
C VAL A 167 -3.74 -3.87 -8.50
N TRP A 168 -4.11 -3.20 -7.41
CA TRP A 168 -3.77 -3.62 -6.05
C TRP A 168 -4.38 -5.00 -5.72
N GLY A 169 -5.64 -5.24 -6.10
CA GLY A 169 -6.27 -6.56 -5.95
C GLY A 169 -5.54 -7.65 -6.76
N LEU A 170 -5.19 -7.36 -8.02
CA LEU A 170 -4.42 -8.28 -8.87
C LEU A 170 -3.03 -8.58 -8.31
N TYR A 171 -2.39 -7.62 -7.66
CA TYR A 171 -1.09 -7.79 -7.01
C TYR A 171 -1.12 -8.88 -5.92
N HIS A 172 -2.25 -9.09 -5.25
CA HIS A 172 -2.40 -10.13 -4.24
C HIS A 172 -2.80 -11.51 -4.79
N VAL A 173 -3.26 -11.60 -6.05
CA VAL A 173 -3.73 -12.86 -6.65
C VAL A 173 -2.71 -14.00 -6.56
N PRO A 174 -1.41 -13.81 -6.86
CA PRO A 174 -0.43 -14.89 -6.77
C PRO A 174 -0.35 -15.49 -5.36
N VAL A 175 -0.39 -14.66 -4.32
CA VAL A 175 -0.37 -15.11 -2.93
C VAL A 175 -1.64 -15.88 -2.59
N MET A 176 -2.81 -15.37 -3.00
CA MET A 176 -4.10 -16.00 -2.69
C MET A 176 -4.31 -17.34 -3.39
N ILE A 177 -3.75 -17.54 -4.58
CA ILE A 177 -3.93 -18.80 -5.33
C ILE A 177 -2.84 -19.82 -4.97
N LEU A 178 -1.60 -19.37 -4.75
CA LEU A 178 -0.46 -20.30 -4.62
C LEU A 178 -0.11 -20.65 -3.17
N LEU A 179 -0.60 -19.89 -2.18
CA LEU A 179 -0.31 -20.11 -0.75
C LEU A 179 -1.55 -20.55 0.06
N CYS A 180 -2.73 -20.60 -0.55
CA CYS A 180 -3.92 -21.24 0.00
C CYS A 180 -3.92 -22.73 -0.30
#